data_AF-A0A0Q9KWE0-F1
#
_entry.id   AF-A0A0Q9KWE0-F1
#
_cell.length_a   1.000
_cell.length_b   1.000
_cell.length_c   1.000
_cell.angle_alpha   90.00
_cell.angle_beta   90.00
_cell.angle_gamma   90.00
#
_symmetry.space_group_name_H-M   'P 1'
#
loop_
_entity.id
_entity.type
_entity.pdbx_description
1 polymer ?
#
loop_
_entity_poly.entity_id
_entity_poly.type
_entity_poly.pdbx_seq_one_letter_code
_entity_poly.pdbx_strand_id
1 'polypeptide(L)'
;MGDDRMPTVDATDPVSEPVQQPVADPVAEPADEAAAPSAIQPVAASRAARRAQREERRRHPIMPPIATERRVTLVLATVLFAVLLAIATSADHALGAAAVAWGGVALAWGWPELLGSSSRFGSSFAIGVAGVLAPVVVASTPDEPYLRNVPVVVALAMLVMFMHQLLRKDGRPRLTQSVAVSAAGIAIATIGAAYVPLGRTSGGPDVVLIAGIALAVSSLADLGAPIARLRPWMVPLAVLLGAGAGGVAGLVLTDVGGLVGLLLGAVAAGLAHVTRRALCTLPPIRGVRGQVTAAAASVLVTAVPVYLLARILVG
;
A
#
# COMPACT_ATOMS: atom_id res chain seq x y z
N MET A 1 59.35 53.31 -6.01
CA MET A 1 60.20 53.85 -4.92
C MET A 1 60.70 52.62 -4.18
N GLY A 2 61.89 52.13 -4.51
CA GLY A 2 62.20 50.68 -4.47
C GLY A 2 61.42 49.95 -5.57
N ASP A 3 61.96 49.06 -6.42
CA ASP A 3 63.32 48.50 -6.60
C ASP A 3 63.84 47.57 -5.49
N ASP A 4 63.85 46.26 -5.77
CA ASP A 4 65.10 45.48 -5.73
C ASP A 4 65.00 44.16 -6.56
N ARG A 5 65.85 44.07 -7.61
CA ARG A 5 66.61 42.91 -8.14
C ARG A 5 65.96 41.55 -8.55
N MET A 6 66.06 41.30 -9.87
CA MET A 6 66.34 40.01 -10.58
C MET A 6 67.65 39.31 -10.12
N PRO A 7 68.07 38.11 -10.63
CA PRO A 7 67.62 37.29 -11.79
C PRO A 7 67.25 35.83 -11.36
N THR A 8 67.44 34.66 -12.01
CA THR A 8 68.12 34.08 -13.23
C THR A 8 67.60 32.61 -13.36
N VAL A 9 67.53 31.85 -14.47
CA VAL A 9 67.57 32.08 -15.94
C VAL A 9 67.07 30.79 -16.68
N ASP A 10 67.41 30.61 -17.97
CA ASP A 10 67.27 29.45 -18.89
C ASP A 10 67.57 28.03 -18.32
N ALA A 11 67.15 26.90 -18.94
CA ALA A 11 67.17 26.65 -20.39
C ALA A 11 66.16 25.64 -20.98
N THR A 12 66.12 25.62 -22.32
CA THR A 12 65.31 24.79 -23.22
C THR A 12 65.97 23.45 -23.59
N ASP A 13 65.31 22.71 -24.51
CA ASP A 13 65.83 21.72 -25.48
C ASP A 13 65.15 20.30 -25.39
N PRO A 14 65.13 19.48 -26.47
CA PRO A 14 64.10 19.66 -27.50
C PRO A 14 63.44 18.34 -27.97
N VAL A 15 62.61 18.42 -29.02
CA VAL A 15 62.05 17.27 -29.74
C VAL A 15 63.16 16.48 -30.47
N SER A 16 63.10 15.14 -30.47
CA SER A 16 63.91 14.28 -31.36
C SER A 16 63.30 12.89 -31.61
N GLU A 17 62.84 12.70 -32.85
CA GLU A 17 62.67 11.43 -33.57
C GLU A 17 63.36 11.63 -34.96
N PRO A 18 63.63 10.58 -35.78
CA PRO A 18 63.60 9.13 -35.54
C PRO A 18 64.94 8.44 -35.91
N VAL A 19 65.02 7.10 -35.78
CA VAL A 19 66.05 6.25 -36.43
C VAL A 19 65.38 5.00 -37.03
N GLN A 20 65.86 4.53 -38.19
CA GLN A 20 65.31 3.39 -38.94
C GLN A 20 66.34 2.24 -39.12
N GLN A 21 65.87 1.14 -39.73
CA GLN A 21 66.58 0.02 -40.40
C GLN A 21 66.86 -1.26 -39.56
N PRO A 22 66.98 -2.47 -40.18
CA PRO A 22 66.65 -2.87 -41.56
C PRO A 22 65.75 -4.14 -41.73
N VAL A 23 65.39 -4.38 -43.00
CA VAL A 23 64.57 -5.42 -43.65
C VAL A 23 64.92 -6.90 -43.39
N ALA A 24 63.89 -7.77 -43.36
CA ALA A 24 63.92 -9.15 -43.89
C ALA A 24 62.49 -9.67 -44.20
N ASP A 25 62.29 -10.34 -45.35
CA ASP A 25 61.02 -10.98 -45.78
C ASP A 25 61.03 -12.52 -45.51
N PRO A 26 60.15 -13.36 -46.10
CA PRO A 26 58.85 -13.71 -45.53
C PRO A 26 58.69 -15.22 -45.21
N VAL A 27 57.71 -15.58 -44.37
CA VAL A 27 57.31 -16.98 -44.11
C VAL A 27 55.79 -17.12 -44.25
N ALA A 28 55.35 -18.24 -44.83
CA ALA A 28 53.96 -18.49 -45.19
C ALA A 28 53.10 -19.11 -44.08
N GLU A 29 51.79 -19.05 -44.30
CA GLU A 29 50.69 -19.71 -43.58
C GLU A 29 50.91 -21.23 -43.38
N PRO A 30 50.28 -21.86 -42.36
CA PRO A 30 48.83 -22.10 -42.41
C PRO A 30 48.06 -21.79 -41.10
N ALA A 31 46.73 -21.76 -41.22
CA ALA A 31 45.80 -21.57 -40.12
C ALA A 31 45.60 -22.84 -39.26
N ASP A 32 45.32 -22.65 -37.97
CA ASP A 32 44.09 -23.19 -37.38
C ASP A 32 43.62 -22.43 -36.12
N GLU A 33 42.35 -22.66 -35.76
CA GLU A 33 41.77 -22.71 -34.42
C GLU A 33 42.08 -21.62 -33.37
N ALA A 34 41.27 -20.55 -33.37
CA ALA A 34 40.81 -19.89 -32.13
C ALA A 34 39.55 -19.02 -32.37
N ALA A 35 38.41 -19.63 -32.71
CA ALA A 35 37.14 -18.90 -32.85
C ALA A 35 36.63 -18.40 -31.49
N ALA A 36 37.02 -17.19 -31.08
CA ALA A 36 36.55 -16.57 -29.85
C ALA A 36 35.01 -16.53 -29.82
N PRO A 37 34.35 -17.03 -28.75
CA PRO A 37 32.91 -17.13 -28.70
C PRO A 37 32.29 -15.74 -28.79
N SER A 38 31.52 -15.49 -29.86
CA SER A 38 30.98 -14.18 -30.16
C SER A 38 30.12 -13.69 -29.01
N ALA A 39 30.50 -12.55 -28.43
CA ALA A 39 29.75 -11.94 -27.34
C ALA A 39 28.32 -11.67 -27.83
N ILE A 40 27.35 -12.35 -27.22
CA ILE A 40 25.94 -12.30 -27.64
C ILE A 40 25.41 -10.90 -27.37
N GLN A 41 25.56 -10.01 -28.34
CA GLN A 41 24.96 -8.68 -28.30
C GLN A 41 23.43 -8.88 -28.21
N PRO A 42 22.76 -8.30 -27.20
CA PRO A 42 21.32 -8.49 -27.03
C PRO A 42 20.60 -7.80 -28.21
N VAL A 43 20.19 -8.61 -29.19
CA VAL A 43 19.56 -8.18 -30.45
C VAL A 43 18.53 -7.10 -30.15
N ALA A 44 18.72 -5.92 -30.74
CA ALA A 44 18.03 -4.69 -30.34
C ALA A 44 16.52 -4.78 -30.56
N ALA A 45 15.80 -5.30 -29.55
CA ALA A 45 14.44 -5.79 -29.69
C ALA A 45 13.52 -4.78 -30.39
N SER A 46 12.95 -5.18 -31.52
CA SER A 46 12.14 -4.33 -32.40
C SER A 46 11.01 -3.61 -31.65
N ARG A 47 10.64 -2.41 -32.10
CA ARG A 47 9.48 -1.67 -31.56
C ARG A 47 8.20 -2.53 -31.57
N ALA A 48 8.06 -3.44 -32.55
CA ALA A 48 6.96 -4.41 -32.61
C ALA A 48 7.06 -5.46 -31.48
N ALA A 49 8.23 -6.09 -31.30
CA ALA A 49 8.46 -7.06 -30.21
C ALA A 49 8.24 -6.43 -28.82
N ARG A 50 8.69 -5.18 -28.61
CA ARG A 50 8.43 -4.43 -27.37
C ARG A 50 6.94 -4.09 -27.15
N ARG A 51 6.13 -4.00 -28.20
CA ARG A 51 4.67 -3.86 -28.10
C ARG A 51 4.03 -5.21 -27.75
N ALA A 52 4.36 -6.26 -28.51
CA ALA A 52 3.87 -7.62 -28.26
C ALA A 52 4.15 -8.08 -26.82
N GLN A 53 5.39 -7.96 -26.34
CA GLN A 53 5.78 -8.35 -24.97
C GLN A 53 5.09 -7.49 -23.88
N ARG A 54 4.75 -6.23 -24.18
CA ARG A 54 3.95 -5.38 -23.27
C ARG A 54 2.48 -5.81 -23.24
N GLU A 55 1.94 -6.26 -24.36
CA GLU A 55 0.56 -6.72 -24.46
C GLU A 55 0.39 -8.13 -23.88
N GLU A 56 1.35 -9.02 -24.11
CA GLU A 56 1.49 -10.31 -23.47
C GLU A 56 1.58 -10.16 -21.94
N ARG A 57 2.42 -9.25 -21.42
CA ARG A 57 2.45 -8.91 -19.98
C ARG A 57 1.17 -8.25 -19.44
N ARG A 58 0.29 -7.72 -20.30
CA ARG A 58 -1.04 -7.23 -19.92
C ARG A 58 -2.09 -8.34 -19.90
N ARG A 59 -2.02 -9.28 -20.85
CA ARG A 59 -2.86 -10.49 -20.91
C ARG A 59 -2.49 -11.50 -19.82
N HIS A 60 -1.20 -11.59 -19.49
CA HIS A 60 -0.62 -12.46 -18.48
C HIS A 60 0.23 -11.64 -17.48
N PRO A 61 -0.40 -10.90 -16.55
CA PRO A 61 0.31 -10.11 -15.55
C PRO A 61 1.05 -11.02 -14.57
N ILE A 62 2.36 -11.17 -14.78
CA ILE A 62 3.26 -11.90 -13.88
C ILE A 62 3.32 -11.15 -12.55
N MET A 63 2.53 -11.60 -11.57
CA MET A 63 2.62 -11.14 -10.18
C MET A 63 4.06 -11.33 -9.67
N PRO A 64 4.67 -10.33 -8.99
CA PRO A 64 6.01 -10.50 -8.44
C PRO A 64 5.99 -11.63 -7.39
N PRO A 65 7.05 -12.44 -7.23
CA PRO A 65 7.02 -13.63 -6.36
C PRO A 65 6.54 -13.37 -4.93
N ILE A 66 6.84 -12.18 -4.39
CA ILE A 66 6.38 -11.69 -3.07
C ILE A 66 4.85 -11.74 -2.91
N ALA A 67 4.07 -11.53 -3.97
CA ALA A 67 2.61 -11.57 -3.93
C ALA A 67 2.04 -13.00 -3.82
N THR A 68 2.91 -14.02 -3.80
CA THR A 68 2.56 -15.45 -3.70
C THR A 68 3.02 -16.11 -2.39
N GLU A 69 3.73 -15.38 -1.52
CA GLU A 69 4.11 -15.85 -0.18
C GLU A 69 2.87 -16.03 0.73
N ARG A 70 2.87 -17.04 1.62
CA ARG A 70 1.77 -17.27 2.59
C ARG A 70 1.88 -16.27 3.74
N ARG A 71 0.88 -15.41 3.93
CA ARG A 71 0.94 -14.28 4.89
C ARG A 71 0.08 -14.49 6.13
N VAL A 72 0.47 -15.41 7.00
CA VAL A 72 -0.26 -15.74 8.23
C VAL A 72 -0.42 -14.52 9.15
N THR A 73 0.62 -13.68 9.31
CA THR A 73 0.54 -12.47 10.16
C THR A 73 -0.46 -11.44 9.64
N LEU A 74 -0.57 -11.25 8.32
CA LEU A 74 -1.58 -10.39 7.68
C LEU A 74 -3.00 -10.92 7.93
N VAL A 75 -3.21 -12.24 7.86
CA VAL A 75 -4.50 -12.89 8.15
C VAL A 75 -4.87 -12.70 9.62
N LEU A 76 -3.97 -13.07 10.56
CA LEU A 76 -4.18 -12.90 12.00
C LEU A 76 -4.42 -11.45 12.40
N ALA A 77 -3.69 -10.49 11.81
CA ALA A 77 -3.92 -9.07 12.05
C ALA A 77 -5.28 -8.59 11.49
N THR A 78 -5.72 -9.12 10.34
CA THR A 78 -7.05 -8.79 9.77
C THR A 78 -8.17 -9.31 10.68
N VAL A 79 -8.06 -10.55 11.15
CA VAL A 79 -8.99 -11.13 12.13
C VAL A 79 -8.98 -10.31 13.42
N LEU A 80 -7.81 -9.93 13.95
CA LEU A 80 -7.70 -9.13 15.17
C LEU A 80 -8.37 -7.76 15.04
N PHE A 81 -8.13 -7.01 13.96
CA PHE A 81 -8.81 -5.72 13.75
C PHE A 81 -10.32 -5.88 13.56
N ALA A 82 -10.76 -6.89 12.82
CA ALA A 82 -12.18 -7.14 12.58
C ALA A 82 -12.93 -7.54 13.85
N VAL A 83 -12.36 -8.42 14.68
CA VAL A 83 -12.92 -8.84 15.97
C VAL A 83 -12.87 -7.70 16.99
N LEU A 84 -11.77 -6.95 17.06
CA LEU A 84 -11.67 -5.78 17.95
C LEU A 84 -12.72 -4.72 17.61
N LEU A 85 -12.89 -4.40 16.32
CA LEU A 85 -13.89 -3.42 15.86
C LEU A 85 -15.32 -3.87 16.17
N ALA A 86 -15.65 -5.14 15.92
CA ALA A 86 -16.95 -5.73 16.22
C ALA A 86 -17.26 -5.68 17.73
N ILE A 87 -16.42 -6.32 18.55
CA ILE A 87 -16.64 -6.40 20.01
C ILE A 87 -16.67 -5.01 20.64
N ALA A 88 -15.79 -4.09 20.22
CA ALA A 88 -15.76 -2.75 20.78
C ALA A 88 -17.03 -1.96 20.42
N THR A 89 -17.50 -2.03 19.17
CA THR A 89 -18.72 -1.32 18.74
C THR A 89 -19.99 -1.92 19.36
N SER A 90 -20.03 -3.23 19.58
CA SER A 90 -21.13 -3.90 20.32
C SER A 90 -21.11 -3.63 21.83
N ALA A 91 -19.96 -3.24 22.39
CA ALA A 91 -19.84 -2.90 23.82
C ALA A 91 -20.18 -1.43 24.11
N ASP A 92 -19.63 -0.49 23.33
CA ASP A 92 -19.98 0.94 23.37
C ASP A 92 -19.48 1.70 22.12
N HIS A 93 -20.19 2.74 21.70
CA HIS A 93 -19.83 3.59 20.57
C HIS A 93 -18.46 4.28 20.70
N ALA A 94 -18.04 4.70 21.90
CA ALA A 94 -16.72 5.30 22.11
C ALA A 94 -15.61 4.24 22.14
N LEU A 95 -15.90 3.01 22.57
CA LEU A 95 -15.00 1.86 22.38
C LEU A 95 -14.86 1.52 20.89
N GLY A 96 -15.95 1.51 20.12
CA GLY A 96 -15.92 1.39 18.66
C GLY A 96 -15.06 2.48 18.00
N ALA A 97 -15.20 3.74 18.45
CA ALA A 97 -14.34 4.85 18.03
C ALA A 97 -12.85 4.63 18.38
N ALA A 98 -12.55 4.10 19.56
CA ALA A 98 -11.19 3.74 19.97
C ALA A 98 -10.60 2.60 19.12
N ALA A 99 -11.41 1.62 18.72
CA ALA A 99 -10.99 0.54 17.81
C ALA A 99 -10.67 1.07 16.39
N VAL A 100 -11.49 1.99 15.86
CA VAL A 100 -11.19 2.70 14.60
C VAL A 100 -9.91 3.53 14.73
N ALA A 101 -9.74 4.27 15.84
CA ALA A 101 -8.56 5.08 16.10
C ALA A 101 -7.28 4.22 16.18
N TRP A 102 -7.36 3.04 16.82
CA TRP A 102 -6.28 2.06 16.87
C TRP A 102 -5.91 1.54 15.47
N GLY A 103 -6.90 1.26 14.63
CA GLY A 103 -6.68 0.97 13.21
C GLY A 103 -5.97 2.11 12.47
N GLY A 104 -6.37 3.36 12.72
CA GLY A 104 -5.73 4.56 12.17
C GLY A 104 -4.27 4.74 12.62
N VAL A 105 -3.96 4.46 13.88
CA VAL A 105 -2.59 4.45 14.41
C VAL A 105 -1.75 3.32 13.79
N ALA A 106 -2.32 2.12 13.65
CA ALA A 106 -1.64 0.99 13.01
C ALA A 106 -1.35 1.24 11.52
N LEU A 107 -2.27 1.91 10.82
CA LEU A 107 -2.06 2.41 9.46
C LEU A 107 -0.91 3.44 9.43
N ALA A 108 -0.99 4.48 10.27
CA ALA A 108 0.03 5.53 10.38
C ALA A 108 1.43 4.98 10.65
N TRP A 109 1.55 3.94 11.48
CA TRP A 109 2.82 3.35 11.92
C TRP A 109 3.65 2.73 10.80
N GLY A 110 3.04 2.23 9.72
CA GLY A 110 3.77 1.57 8.63
C GLY A 110 3.42 2.00 7.20
N TRP A 111 2.33 2.75 6.97
CA TRP A 111 1.89 3.16 5.63
C TRP A 111 2.94 3.93 4.82
N PRO A 112 3.68 4.93 5.37
CA PRO A 112 4.71 5.63 4.60
C PRO A 112 5.91 4.76 4.26
N GLU A 113 6.21 3.75 5.08
CA GLU A 113 7.27 2.77 4.79
C GLU A 113 6.81 1.76 3.74
N LEU A 114 5.56 1.27 3.83
CA LEU A 114 4.96 0.32 2.88
C LEU A 114 4.91 0.87 1.44
N LEU A 115 4.60 2.16 1.27
CA LEU A 115 4.60 2.84 -0.04
C LEU A 115 5.91 3.58 -0.37
N GLY A 116 6.99 3.35 0.39
CA GLY A 116 8.32 3.87 0.06
C GLY A 116 8.45 5.39 0.02
N SER A 117 7.78 6.09 0.94
CA SER A 117 7.91 7.54 1.15
C SER A 117 9.30 7.91 1.67
N SER A 118 9.85 9.04 1.19
CA SER A 118 11.12 9.57 1.68
C SER A 118 10.97 10.29 3.04
N SER A 119 9.87 11.01 3.26
CA SER A 119 9.51 11.45 4.62
C SER A 119 8.64 10.38 5.28
N ARG A 120 9.20 9.63 6.23
CA ARG A 120 8.45 8.65 7.01
C ARG A 120 7.67 9.34 8.14
N PHE A 121 8.37 10.07 9.01
CA PHE A 121 7.81 10.64 10.24
C PHE A 121 6.64 11.61 10.00
N GLY A 122 6.79 12.61 9.13
CA GLY A 122 5.73 13.59 8.89
C GLY A 122 4.50 12.99 8.19
N SER A 123 4.71 12.05 7.27
CA SER A 123 3.63 11.28 6.65
C SER A 123 2.88 10.46 7.70
N SER A 124 3.59 9.74 8.58
CA SER A 124 3.00 8.97 9.69
C SER A 124 2.22 9.88 10.64
N PHE A 125 2.79 11.03 11.01
CA PHE A 125 2.14 11.98 11.92
C PHE A 125 0.83 12.52 11.35
N ALA A 126 0.80 12.97 10.08
CA ALA A 126 -0.41 13.46 9.44
C ALA A 126 -1.52 12.38 9.32
N ILE A 127 -1.14 11.13 9.01
CA ILE A 127 -2.07 9.99 8.97
C ILE A 127 -2.58 9.65 10.39
N GLY A 128 -1.72 9.71 11.40
CA GLY A 128 -2.10 9.48 12.80
C GLY A 128 -3.06 10.55 13.33
N VAL A 129 -2.82 11.83 13.01
CA VAL A 129 -3.74 12.94 13.29
C VAL A 129 -5.11 12.67 12.67
N ALA A 130 -5.16 12.29 11.39
CA ALA A 130 -6.42 11.93 10.72
C ALA A 130 -7.11 10.73 11.39
N GLY A 131 -6.36 9.66 11.66
CA GLY A 131 -6.86 8.40 12.18
C GLY A 131 -7.34 8.46 13.62
N VAL A 132 -6.80 9.34 14.46
CA VAL A 132 -7.29 9.57 15.82
C VAL A 132 -8.40 10.60 15.85
N LEU A 133 -8.23 11.77 15.22
CA LEU A 133 -9.21 12.85 15.32
C LEU A 133 -10.53 12.52 14.62
N ALA A 134 -10.53 11.80 13.49
CA ALA A 134 -11.78 11.52 12.77
C ALA A 134 -12.78 10.69 13.60
N PRO A 135 -12.43 9.51 14.16
CA PRO A 135 -13.36 8.77 15.02
C PRO A 135 -13.69 9.49 16.33
N VAL A 136 -12.73 10.21 16.94
CA VAL A 136 -12.97 10.98 18.18
C VAL A 136 -14.00 12.10 17.93
N VAL A 137 -13.86 12.85 16.84
CA VAL A 137 -14.76 13.94 16.46
C VAL A 137 -16.16 13.42 16.10
N VAL A 138 -16.26 12.24 15.48
CA VAL A 138 -17.56 11.60 15.19
C VAL A 138 -18.22 11.10 16.48
N ALA A 139 -17.50 10.44 17.38
CA ALA A 139 -18.03 10.02 18.68
C ALA A 139 -18.43 11.20 19.58
N SER A 140 -17.71 12.32 19.46
CA SER A 140 -17.99 13.57 20.21
C SER A 140 -19.06 14.44 19.55
N THR A 141 -19.63 14.04 18.40
CA THR A 141 -20.74 14.75 17.75
C THR A 141 -22.06 14.17 18.28
N PRO A 142 -22.87 14.92 19.05
CA PRO A 142 -24.01 14.34 19.78
C PRO A 142 -25.17 13.92 18.87
N ASP A 143 -25.44 14.71 17.83
CA ASP A 143 -26.61 14.59 16.96
C ASP A 143 -26.23 14.35 15.49
N GLU A 144 -27.18 13.80 14.73
CA GLU A 144 -27.03 13.66 13.29
C GLU A 144 -26.88 15.02 12.56
N PRO A 145 -26.19 15.07 11.40
CA PRO A 145 -25.42 13.97 10.81
C PRO A 145 -24.02 13.84 11.45
N TYR A 146 -23.74 12.70 12.08
CA TYR A 146 -22.53 12.45 12.89
C TYR A 146 -21.21 12.72 12.15
N LEU A 147 -21.17 12.50 10.82
CA LEU A 147 -19.98 12.68 9.99
C LEU A 147 -19.70 14.15 9.60
N ARG A 148 -20.56 15.12 10.00
CA ARG A 148 -20.49 16.55 9.60
C ARG A 148 -19.12 17.21 9.78
N ASN A 149 -18.37 16.77 10.79
CA ASN A 149 -17.10 17.35 11.19
C ASN A 149 -15.86 16.63 10.58
N VAL A 150 -16.02 15.48 9.93
CA VAL A 150 -14.90 14.72 9.32
C VAL A 150 -14.14 15.51 8.24
N PRO A 151 -14.79 16.31 7.35
CA PRO A 151 -14.06 17.15 6.38
C PRO A 151 -13.09 18.16 7.03
N VAL A 152 -13.41 18.65 8.23
CA VAL A 152 -12.53 19.56 8.99
C VAL A 152 -11.27 18.81 9.45
N VAL A 153 -11.41 17.56 9.89
CA VAL A 153 -10.26 16.69 10.23
C VAL A 153 -9.41 16.38 9.01
N VAL A 154 -10.00 16.11 7.84
CA VAL A 154 -9.27 15.92 6.58
C VAL A 154 -8.47 17.18 6.23
N ALA A 155 -9.08 18.37 6.30
CA ALA A 155 -8.41 19.63 6.02
C ALA A 155 -7.24 19.89 6.99
N LEU A 156 -7.44 19.64 8.30
CA LEU A 156 -6.39 19.76 9.32
C LEU A 156 -5.23 18.78 9.08
N ALA A 157 -5.51 17.51 8.77
CA ALA A 157 -4.48 16.52 8.49
C ALA A 157 -3.71 16.84 7.20
N MET A 158 -4.38 17.36 6.16
CA MET A 158 -3.72 17.85 4.96
C MET A 158 -2.87 19.10 5.22
N LEU A 159 -3.31 20.02 6.10
CA LEU A 159 -2.51 21.16 6.53
C LEU A 159 -1.23 20.71 7.27
N VAL A 160 -1.36 19.77 8.22
CA VAL A 160 -0.21 19.16 8.93
C VAL A 160 0.76 18.49 7.96
N MET A 161 0.24 17.74 6.98
CA MET A 161 1.03 17.14 5.90
C MET A 161 1.80 18.19 5.10
N PHE A 162 1.15 19.29 4.67
CA PHE A 162 1.81 20.33 3.87
C PHE A 162 2.81 21.15 4.70
N MET A 163 2.49 21.53 5.94
CA MET A 163 3.42 22.21 6.84
C MET A 163 4.71 21.40 7.04
N HIS A 164 4.60 20.08 7.19
CA HIS A 164 5.78 19.22 7.26
C HIS A 164 6.63 19.25 5.97
N GLN A 165 6.02 19.29 4.78
CA GLN A 165 6.78 19.39 3.52
C GLN A 165 7.40 20.78 3.30
N LEU A 166 6.83 21.86 3.87
CA LEU A 166 7.43 23.21 3.83
C LEU A 166 8.63 23.36 4.79
N LEU A 167 8.58 22.72 5.95
CA LEU A 167 9.67 22.69 6.93
C LEU A 167 10.87 21.82 6.48
N ARG A 168 10.68 21.00 5.44
CA ARG A 168 11.66 20.02 4.96
C ARG A 168 12.71 20.67 4.05
N LYS A 169 13.99 20.47 4.40
CA LYS A 169 15.14 21.09 3.71
C LYS A 169 15.76 20.23 2.60
N ASP A 170 15.37 18.96 2.50
CA ASP A 170 15.80 18.05 1.44
C ASP A 170 15.47 18.64 0.05
N GLY A 171 16.37 18.48 -0.93
CA GLY A 171 16.31 19.11 -2.27
C GLY A 171 15.20 18.64 -3.23
N ARG A 172 13.98 18.43 -2.72
CA ARG A 172 12.74 18.04 -3.41
C ARG A 172 12.66 16.67 -4.14
N PRO A 173 13.53 15.65 -3.93
CA PRO A 173 13.32 14.35 -4.57
C PRO A 173 12.03 13.68 -4.06
N ARG A 174 11.16 13.30 -5.01
CA ARG A 174 9.94 12.50 -4.77
C ARG A 174 8.85 13.19 -3.91
N LEU A 175 8.81 14.52 -3.87
CA LEU A 175 7.79 15.29 -3.13
C LEU A 175 6.35 14.84 -3.44
N THR A 176 5.98 14.78 -4.73
CA THR A 176 4.64 14.37 -5.18
C THR A 176 4.26 12.96 -4.71
N GLN A 177 5.22 12.03 -4.66
CA GLN A 177 4.99 10.68 -4.12
C GLN A 177 4.75 10.75 -2.60
N SER A 178 5.53 11.53 -1.85
CA SER A 178 5.35 11.67 -0.40
C SER A 178 3.99 12.29 -0.05
N VAL A 179 3.52 13.27 -0.83
CA VAL A 179 2.18 13.87 -0.70
C VAL A 179 1.09 12.85 -1.07
N ALA A 180 1.19 12.15 -2.21
CA ALA A 180 0.20 11.16 -2.62
C ALA A 180 0.08 9.98 -1.62
N VAL A 181 1.21 9.50 -1.09
CA VAL A 181 1.24 8.48 -0.02
C VAL A 181 0.55 8.97 1.25
N SER A 182 0.86 10.20 1.68
CA SER A 182 0.25 10.80 2.87
C SER A 182 -1.26 11.00 2.70
N ALA A 183 -1.69 11.59 1.58
CA ALA A 183 -3.10 11.83 1.26
C ALA A 183 -3.91 10.52 1.17
N ALA A 184 -3.36 9.47 0.56
CA ALA A 184 -4.02 8.16 0.51
C ALA A 184 -4.16 7.52 1.90
N GLY A 185 -3.17 7.71 2.80
CA GLY A 185 -3.25 7.25 4.17
C GLY A 185 -4.27 8.02 5.00
N ILE A 186 -4.30 9.36 4.86
CA ILE A 186 -5.31 10.23 5.47
C ILE A 186 -6.72 9.82 5.01
N ALA A 187 -6.91 9.60 3.71
CA ALA A 187 -8.20 9.18 3.16
C ALA A 187 -8.68 7.85 3.77
N ILE A 188 -7.85 6.81 3.78
CA ILE A 188 -8.20 5.50 4.37
C ILE A 188 -8.49 5.63 5.88
N ALA A 189 -7.69 6.42 6.60
CA ALA A 189 -7.89 6.70 8.02
C ALA A 189 -9.26 7.37 8.28
N THR A 190 -9.63 8.38 7.50
CA THR A 190 -10.91 9.10 7.65
C THR A 190 -12.11 8.33 7.12
N ILE A 191 -11.95 7.48 6.10
CA ILE A 191 -13.00 6.54 5.65
C ILE A 191 -13.41 5.64 6.82
N GLY A 192 -12.43 5.12 7.58
CA GLY A 192 -12.65 4.28 8.75
C GLY A 192 -13.61 4.86 9.81
N ALA A 193 -13.69 6.19 9.93
CA ALA A 193 -14.59 6.85 10.87
C ALA A 193 -16.09 6.63 10.58
N ALA A 194 -16.44 6.17 9.38
CA ALA A 194 -17.82 5.79 9.03
C ALA A 194 -18.34 4.55 9.79
N TYR A 195 -17.48 3.79 10.47
CA TYR A 195 -17.95 2.75 11.41
C TYR A 195 -18.52 3.32 12.72
N VAL A 196 -18.06 4.50 13.16
CA VAL A 196 -18.41 5.03 14.50
C VAL A 196 -19.90 5.36 14.68
N PRO A 197 -20.62 5.94 13.69
CA PRO A 197 -22.06 6.18 13.81
C PRO A 197 -22.88 4.89 14.01
N LEU A 198 -22.40 3.74 13.49
CA LEU A 198 -23.10 2.47 13.60
C LEU A 198 -23.15 1.95 15.06
N GLY A 199 -22.28 2.44 15.96
CA GLY A 199 -22.42 2.21 17.39
C GLY A 199 -23.60 2.96 18.05
N ARG A 200 -24.31 3.81 17.31
CA ARG A 200 -25.42 4.67 17.80
C ARG A 200 -26.73 4.51 17.01
N THR A 201 -26.78 3.72 15.94
CA THR A 201 -27.98 3.47 15.13
C THR A 201 -28.59 2.10 15.43
N SER A 202 -29.91 1.97 15.35
CA SER A 202 -30.61 0.67 15.46
C SER A 202 -30.05 -0.35 14.46
N GLY A 203 -29.80 -1.59 14.91
CA GLY A 203 -29.15 -2.64 14.10
C GLY A 203 -27.70 -2.34 13.66
N GLY A 204 -27.16 -1.15 13.95
CA GLY A 204 -25.83 -0.72 13.55
C GLY A 204 -24.68 -1.57 14.14
N PRO A 205 -24.68 -1.91 15.44
CA PRO A 205 -23.65 -2.77 16.02
C PRO A 205 -23.62 -4.16 15.39
N ASP A 206 -24.79 -4.71 15.06
CA ASP A 206 -24.94 -6.00 14.37
C ASP A 206 -24.41 -5.94 12.95
N VAL A 207 -24.62 -4.84 12.21
CA VAL A 207 -23.98 -4.62 10.90
C VAL A 207 -22.45 -4.61 11.03
N VAL A 208 -21.88 -4.01 12.08
CA VAL A 208 -20.42 -4.03 12.32
C VAL A 208 -19.92 -5.42 12.72
N LEU A 209 -20.70 -6.18 13.50
CA LEU A 209 -20.40 -7.57 13.85
C LEU A 209 -20.43 -8.50 12.62
N ILE A 210 -21.45 -8.39 11.76
CA ILE A 210 -21.58 -9.09 10.48
C ILE A 210 -20.39 -8.75 9.56
N ALA A 211 -20.06 -7.46 9.42
CA ALA A 211 -18.91 -7.03 8.63
C ALA A 211 -17.59 -7.59 9.21
N GLY A 212 -17.42 -7.56 10.53
CA GLY A 212 -16.25 -8.13 11.22
C GLY A 212 -16.09 -9.63 10.97
N ILE A 213 -17.17 -10.40 11.08
CA ILE A 213 -17.20 -11.84 10.77
C ILE A 213 -16.83 -12.09 9.30
N ALA A 214 -17.43 -11.35 8.35
CA ALA A 214 -17.12 -11.49 6.93
C ALA A 214 -15.67 -11.11 6.58
N LEU A 215 -15.12 -10.05 7.19
CA LEU A 215 -13.72 -9.63 7.04
C LEU A 215 -12.75 -10.68 7.60
N ALA A 216 -13.06 -11.26 8.77
CA ALA A 216 -12.27 -12.31 9.38
C ALA A 216 -12.25 -13.58 8.50
N VAL A 217 -13.43 -14.10 8.11
CA VAL A 217 -13.52 -15.35 7.34
C VAL A 217 -12.98 -15.20 5.90
N SER A 218 -13.24 -14.08 5.23
CA SER A 218 -12.68 -13.82 3.89
C SER A 218 -11.16 -13.67 3.87
N SER A 219 -10.54 -13.26 4.98
CA SER A 219 -9.07 -13.21 5.09
C SER A 219 -8.39 -14.58 4.95
N LEU A 220 -9.11 -15.68 5.22
CA LEU A 220 -8.59 -17.04 5.02
C LEU A 220 -8.26 -17.34 3.55
N ALA A 221 -8.90 -16.66 2.58
CA ALA A 221 -8.58 -16.79 1.15
C ALA A 221 -7.13 -16.36 0.84
N ASP A 222 -6.56 -15.43 1.61
CA ASP A 222 -5.17 -14.97 1.44
C ASP A 222 -4.13 -16.05 1.81
N LEU A 223 -4.52 -17.10 2.56
CA LEU A 223 -3.68 -18.27 2.81
C LEU A 223 -3.45 -19.12 1.54
N GLY A 224 -4.33 -19.01 0.53
CA GLY A 224 -4.24 -19.71 -0.75
C GLY A 224 -3.20 -19.15 -1.72
N ALA A 225 -2.60 -17.99 -1.44
CA ALA A 225 -1.68 -17.28 -2.35
C ALA A 225 -0.53 -18.12 -2.96
N PRO A 226 0.09 -19.09 -2.25
CA PRO A 226 1.13 -19.93 -2.84
C PRO A 226 0.60 -20.84 -3.96
N ILE A 227 -0.63 -21.31 -3.85
CA ILE A 227 -1.17 -22.38 -4.70
C ILE A 227 -1.56 -21.81 -6.06
N ALA A 228 -0.75 -22.06 -7.08
CA ALA A 228 -0.91 -21.46 -8.42
C ALA A 228 -2.33 -21.62 -9.00
N ARG A 229 -2.96 -22.79 -8.80
CA ARG A 229 -4.34 -23.08 -9.26
C ARG A 229 -5.41 -22.21 -8.59
N LEU A 230 -5.20 -21.75 -7.35
CA LEU A 230 -6.16 -20.92 -6.62
C LEU A 230 -6.04 -19.43 -6.95
N ARG A 231 -4.91 -18.96 -7.50
CA ARG A 231 -4.64 -17.52 -7.71
C ARG A 231 -5.71 -16.77 -8.51
N PRO A 232 -6.29 -17.32 -9.61
CA PRO A 232 -7.41 -16.67 -10.30
C PRO A 232 -8.69 -16.61 -9.46
N TRP A 233 -8.87 -17.59 -8.56
CA TRP A 233 -10.06 -17.79 -7.75
C TRP A 233 -10.02 -17.08 -6.40
N MET A 234 -8.90 -16.45 -6.01
CA MET A 234 -8.77 -15.81 -4.69
C MET A 234 -9.83 -14.72 -4.44
N VAL A 235 -10.12 -13.88 -5.44
CA VAL A 235 -11.12 -12.81 -5.33
C VAL A 235 -12.54 -13.38 -5.20
N PRO A 236 -13.06 -14.23 -6.12
CA PRO A 236 -14.39 -14.80 -5.93
C PRO A 236 -14.47 -15.70 -4.69
N LEU A 237 -13.41 -16.41 -4.28
CA LEU A 237 -13.38 -17.18 -3.04
C LEU A 237 -13.49 -16.28 -1.81
N ALA A 238 -12.76 -15.16 -1.75
CA ALA A 238 -12.87 -14.18 -0.67
C ALA A 238 -14.27 -13.59 -0.58
N VAL A 239 -14.87 -13.21 -1.72
CA VAL A 239 -16.24 -12.70 -1.80
C VAL A 239 -17.26 -13.76 -1.37
N LEU A 240 -17.16 -15.00 -1.83
CA LEU A 240 -18.06 -16.10 -1.44
C LEU A 240 -17.94 -16.44 0.06
N LEU A 241 -16.72 -16.47 0.60
CA LEU A 241 -16.48 -16.66 2.04
C LEU A 241 -17.07 -15.52 2.87
N GLY A 242 -16.90 -14.27 2.45
CA GLY A 242 -17.48 -13.10 3.10
C GLY A 242 -19.00 -13.06 3.03
N ALA A 243 -19.56 -13.31 1.84
CA ALA A 243 -21.00 -13.35 1.60
C ALA A 243 -21.69 -14.49 2.38
N GLY A 244 -21.08 -15.68 2.40
CA GLY A 244 -21.58 -16.80 3.19
C GLY A 244 -21.52 -16.54 4.70
N ALA A 245 -20.37 -16.07 5.20
CA ALA A 245 -20.21 -15.78 6.63
C ALA A 245 -21.11 -14.62 7.10
N GLY A 246 -21.20 -13.54 6.32
CA GLY A 246 -22.09 -12.41 6.60
C GLY A 246 -23.56 -12.78 6.48
N GLY A 247 -23.94 -13.62 5.51
CA GLY A 247 -25.30 -14.11 5.35
C GLY A 247 -25.73 -15.03 6.50
N VAL A 248 -24.87 -15.94 6.95
CA VAL A 248 -25.12 -16.76 8.15
C VAL A 248 -25.21 -15.89 9.41
N ALA A 249 -24.32 -14.91 9.57
CA ALA A 249 -24.39 -13.97 10.70
C ALA A 249 -25.71 -13.16 10.70
N GLY A 250 -26.16 -12.67 9.54
CA GLY A 250 -27.44 -11.97 9.39
C GLY A 250 -28.68 -12.88 9.50
N LEU A 251 -28.54 -14.21 9.44
CA LEU A 251 -29.63 -15.13 9.81
C LEU A 251 -29.71 -15.39 11.32
N VAL A 252 -28.62 -15.19 12.05
CA VAL A 252 -28.57 -15.27 13.53
C VAL A 252 -28.97 -13.93 14.15
N LEU A 253 -28.57 -12.82 13.53
CA LEU A 253 -28.86 -11.44 13.95
C LEU A 253 -30.09 -10.93 13.18
N THR A 254 -31.27 -11.17 13.76
CA THR A 254 -32.59 -10.98 13.15
C THR A 254 -32.83 -9.57 12.62
N ASP A 255 -32.21 -8.58 13.26
CA ASP A 255 -32.45 -7.15 13.02
C ASP A 255 -31.80 -6.65 11.72
N VAL A 256 -30.90 -7.46 11.12
CA VAL A 256 -30.26 -7.17 9.83
C VAL A 256 -30.77 -8.11 8.73
N GLY A 257 -30.94 -9.40 9.03
CA GLY A 257 -31.46 -10.38 8.08
C GLY A 257 -30.43 -10.92 7.07
N GLY A 258 -30.61 -12.19 6.69
CA GLY A 258 -29.60 -12.96 5.94
C GLY A 258 -29.22 -12.39 4.56
N LEU A 259 -30.16 -11.80 3.82
CA LEU A 259 -29.86 -11.21 2.51
C LEU A 259 -29.02 -9.93 2.64
N VAL A 260 -29.31 -9.07 3.61
CA VAL A 260 -28.54 -7.85 3.89
C VAL A 260 -27.16 -8.24 4.40
N GLY A 261 -27.06 -9.22 5.32
CA GLY A 261 -25.80 -9.76 5.79
C GLY A 261 -24.93 -10.36 4.68
N LEU A 262 -25.54 -11.03 3.69
CA LEU A 262 -24.85 -11.57 2.51
C LEU A 262 -24.27 -10.45 1.65
N LEU A 263 -25.03 -9.38 1.38
CA LEU A 263 -24.58 -8.24 0.60
C LEU A 263 -23.48 -7.44 1.30
N LEU A 264 -23.65 -7.16 2.60
CA LEU A 264 -22.63 -6.55 3.47
C LEU A 264 -21.33 -7.36 3.44
N GLY A 265 -21.44 -8.67 3.65
CA GLY A 265 -20.30 -9.58 3.68
C GLY A 265 -19.57 -9.68 2.34
N ALA A 266 -20.31 -9.72 1.23
CA ALA A 266 -19.75 -9.73 -0.13
C ALA A 266 -18.94 -8.47 -0.43
N VAL A 267 -19.50 -7.28 -0.15
CA VAL A 267 -18.88 -5.98 -0.44
C VAL A 267 -17.67 -5.74 0.45
N ALA A 268 -17.78 -5.97 1.76
CA ALA A 268 -16.66 -5.81 2.69
C ALA A 268 -15.50 -6.76 2.35
N ALA A 269 -15.78 -8.05 2.16
CA ALA A 269 -14.76 -9.03 1.83
C ALA A 269 -14.05 -8.75 0.50
N GLY A 270 -14.82 -8.42 -0.56
CA GLY A 270 -14.27 -8.12 -1.87
C GLY A 270 -13.30 -6.95 -1.85
N LEU A 271 -13.74 -5.81 -1.27
CA LEU A 271 -12.91 -4.61 -1.19
C LEU A 271 -11.68 -4.81 -0.29
N ALA A 272 -11.86 -5.39 0.90
CA ALA A 272 -10.76 -5.67 1.82
C ALA A 272 -9.72 -6.62 1.21
N HIS A 273 -10.16 -7.70 0.55
CA HIS A 273 -9.26 -8.63 -0.11
C HIS A 273 -8.49 -7.96 -1.26
N VAL A 274 -9.16 -7.18 -2.13
CA VAL A 274 -8.49 -6.42 -3.20
C VAL A 274 -7.43 -5.47 -2.63
N THR A 275 -7.72 -4.76 -1.53
CA THR A 275 -6.75 -3.90 -0.84
C THR A 275 -5.54 -4.69 -0.31
N ARG A 276 -5.75 -5.84 0.35
CA ARG A 276 -4.62 -6.68 0.82
C ARG A 276 -3.81 -7.24 -0.35
N ARG A 277 -4.45 -7.72 -1.41
CA ARG A 277 -3.77 -8.25 -2.61
C ARG A 277 -2.96 -7.18 -3.34
N ALA A 278 -3.47 -5.94 -3.45
CA ALA A 278 -2.73 -4.82 -4.02
C ALA A 278 -1.46 -4.50 -3.20
N LEU A 279 -1.59 -4.36 -1.87
CA LEU A 279 -0.47 -4.07 -0.97
C LEU A 279 0.54 -5.24 -0.89
N CYS A 280 0.10 -6.48 -1.13
CA CYS A 280 0.97 -7.66 -1.21
C CYS A 280 1.96 -7.67 -2.40
N THR A 281 1.88 -6.71 -3.32
CA THR A 281 2.88 -6.53 -4.40
C THR A 281 4.12 -5.76 -3.96
N LEU A 282 4.08 -5.09 -2.80
CA LEU A 282 5.08 -4.12 -2.35
C LEU A 282 6.19 -4.76 -1.51
N PRO A 283 7.49 -4.52 -1.77
CA PRO A 283 8.60 -5.13 -1.02
C PRO A 283 8.52 -5.10 0.52
N PRO A 284 8.05 -4.01 1.19
CA PRO A 284 8.00 -3.94 2.65
C PRO A 284 6.96 -4.87 3.31
N ILE A 285 6.03 -5.46 2.53
CA ILE A 285 4.97 -6.35 3.06
C ILE A 285 5.49 -7.65 3.69
N ARG A 286 6.79 -7.95 3.57
CA ARG A 286 7.43 -9.06 4.31
C ARG A 286 7.47 -8.79 5.82
N GLY A 287 7.76 -7.56 6.24
CA GLY A 287 7.86 -7.21 7.65
C GLY A 287 6.49 -7.17 8.35
N VAL A 288 6.46 -7.51 9.65
CA VAL A 288 5.24 -7.48 10.49
C VAL A 288 4.52 -6.14 10.38
N ARG A 289 5.27 -5.02 10.45
CA ARG A 289 4.72 -3.65 10.33
C ARG A 289 3.95 -3.44 9.01
N GLY A 290 4.46 -3.95 7.89
CA GLY A 290 3.77 -3.89 6.59
C GLY A 290 2.50 -4.75 6.56
N GLN A 291 2.55 -5.95 7.13
CA GLN A 291 1.40 -6.87 7.21
C GLN A 291 0.28 -6.31 8.10
N VAL A 292 0.61 -5.75 9.26
CA VAL A 292 -0.32 -5.06 10.18
C VAL A 292 -0.92 -3.82 9.51
N THR A 293 -0.11 -3.01 8.82
CA THR A 293 -0.58 -1.85 8.04
C THR A 293 -1.59 -2.25 6.98
N ALA A 294 -1.31 -3.31 6.21
CA ALA A 294 -2.20 -3.77 5.14
C ALA A 294 -3.49 -4.40 5.67
N ALA A 295 -3.44 -5.08 6.81
CA ALA A 295 -4.62 -5.55 7.52
C ALA A 295 -5.51 -4.37 7.95
N ALA A 296 -4.96 -3.39 8.68
CA ALA A 296 -5.67 -2.19 9.11
C ALA A 296 -6.27 -1.42 7.93
N ALA A 297 -5.49 -1.16 6.87
CA ALA A 297 -5.96 -0.51 5.66
C ALA A 297 -7.15 -1.24 5.02
N SER A 298 -7.16 -2.57 5.02
CA SER A 298 -8.23 -3.38 4.44
C SER A 298 -9.52 -3.41 5.24
N VAL A 299 -9.46 -3.17 6.56
CA VAL A 299 -10.65 -3.04 7.41
C VAL A 299 -11.19 -1.60 7.35
N LEU A 300 -10.31 -0.60 7.46
CA LEU A 300 -10.73 0.82 7.46
C LEU A 300 -11.42 1.21 6.14
N VAL A 301 -10.92 0.73 4.98
CA VAL A 301 -11.47 1.09 3.66
C VAL A 301 -12.91 0.60 3.43
N THR A 302 -13.38 -0.42 4.17
CA THR A 302 -14.74 -0.96 4.01
C THR A 302 -15.81 -0.18 4.78
N ALA A 303 -15.41 0.74 5.65
CA ALA A 303 -16.30 1.49 6.54
C ALA A 303 -17.40 2.26 5.79
N VAL A 304 -17.06 3.06 4.77
CA VAL A 304 -18.05 3.85 4.01
C VAL A 304 -19.03 2.96 3.23
N PRO A 305 -18.61 1.94 2.46
CA PRO A 305 -19.53 0.99 1.85
C PRO A 305 -20.46 0.28 2.84
N VAL A 306 -19.94 -0.16 4.00
CA VAL A 306 -20.74 -0.82 5.05
C VAL A 306 -21.74 0.15 5.67
N TYR A 307 -21.33 1.38 5.99
CA TYR A 307 -22.21 2.44 6.50
C TYR A 307 -23.33 2.80 5.51
N LEU A 308 -23.01 2.94 4.23
CA LEU A 308 -24.01 3.23 3.20
C LEU A 308 -25.00 2.07 3.03
N LEU A 309 -24.54 0.82 3.06
CA LEU A 309 -25.42 -0.35 3.02
C LEU A 309 -26.32 -0.41 4.27
N ALA A 310 -25.81 -0.08 5.45
CA ALA A 310 -26.61 0.01 6.68
C ALA A 310 -27.76 1.04 6.54
N ARG A 311 -27.43 2.27 6.11
CA ARG A 311 -28.42 3.36 5.96
C ARG A 311 -29.42 3.16 4.81
N ILE A 312 -29.17 2.22 3.90
CA ILE A 312 -30.05 1.89 2.76
C ILE A 312 -30.89 0.63 3.03
N LEU A 313 -30.37 -0.33 3.80
CA LEU A 313 -30.97 -1.67 3.97
C LEU A 313 -31.46 -1.97 5.40
N VAL A 314 -31.09 -1.17 6.40
CA VAL A 314 -31.47 -1.36 7.82
C VAL A 314 -32.16 -0.11 8.37
N GLY A 315 -31.55 1.08 8.24
CA GLY A 315 -32.12 2.36 8.70
C GLY A 315 -31.12 3.34 9.30
#